data_AF-A0A3S8SEA3-F1
#
_entry.id   AF-A0A3S8SEA3-F1
#
_cell.length_a   1.000
_cell.length_b   1.000
_cell.length_c   1.000
_cell.angle_alpha   90.00
_cell.angle_beta   90.00
_cell.angle_gamma   90.00
#
_symmetry.space_group_name_H-M   'P 1'
#
loop_
_entity.id
_entity.type
_entity.pdbx_description
1 polymer ?
#
loop_
_entity_poly.entity_id
_entity_poly.type
_entity_poly.pdbx_seq_one_letter_code
_entity_poly.pdbx_strand_id
1 'polypeptide(L)'
;MKYYGFSREDAAVDAAAAGCLTGNPGVALTVSAPGFLNGLTALAQATKNCFPLIMISGSSDRHIIDLDRGDYEGLDQYNVAKPFCKAAYRVDRAQDMGLAIARAVRTALSGRPSGVYLDLPAATVTDTVAQKSDANIYKVVDWTQVQSGPSCTQLLAWLGADVIKIERINTGDPTRNELLDIQDSWSLYYLQLNANKKSLTLNIKTDEGKRLCTT
;
A
#
# COMPACT_ATOMS: atom_id res chain seq x y z
N MET A 1 18.13 8.15 4.67
CA MET A 1 17.08 9.19 4.73
C MET A 1 17.71 10.47 5.27
N LYS A 2 17.41 11.64 4.70
CA LYS A 2 17.85 12.94 5.25
C LYS A 2 16.70 13.51 6.10
N TYR A 3 17.00 14.02 7.29
CA TYR A 3 16.02 14.65 8.18
C TYR A 3 16.31 16.15 8.27
N TYR A 4 15.29 16.97 8.03
CA TYR A 4 15.37 18.43 8.12
C TYR A 4 14.43 18.89 9.24
N GLY A 5 15.00 19.33 10.35
CA GLY A 5 14.23 19.84 11.49
C GLY A 5 13.86 21.30 11.29
N PHE A 6 12.62 21.64 11.63
CA PHE A 6 12.10 23.01 11.59
C PHE A 6 11.60 23.42 12.97
N SER A 7 11.62 24.73 13.25
CA SER A 7 11.13 25.27 14.52
C SER A 7 9.61 25.31 14.62
N ARG A 8 8.90 25.16 13.50
CA ARG A 8 7.44 25.13 13.40
C ARG A 8 7.01 24.15 12.30
N GLU A 9 5.88 23.50 12.49
CA GLU A 9 5.37 22.44 11.61
C GLU A 9 4.67 22.98 10.35
N ASP A 10 4.27 24.26 10.34
CA ASP A 10 3.76 24.93 9.14
C ASP A 10 4.81 25.00 8.02
N ALA A 11 6.10 24.88 8.35
CA ALA A 11 7.19 24.70 7.38
C ALA A 11 7.08 23.40 6.55
N ALA A 12 6.14 22.51 6.86
CA ALA A 12 5.80 21.36 6.01
C ALA A 12 5.40 21.76 4.56
N VAL A 13 5.11 23.05 4.30
CA VAL A 13 4.97 23.59 2.93
C VAL A 13 6.22 23.37 2.08
N ASP A 14 7.42 23.34 2.69
CA ASP A 14 8.67 23.08 1.98
C ASP A 14 8.76 21.63 1.51
N ALA A 15 8.22 20.68 2.29
CA ALA A 15 8.07 19.30 1.86
C ALA A 15 7.09 19.20 0.68
N ALA A 16 5.97 19.95 0.71
CA ALA A 16 5.05 20.01 -0.42
C ALA A 16 5.70 20.60 -1.68
N ALA A 17 6.52 21.64 -1.54
CA ALA A 17 7.28 22.25 -2.63
C ALA A 17 8.29 21.26 -3.22
N ALA A 18 9.05 20.54 -2.37
CA ALA A 18 9.93 19.48 -2.82
C ALA A 18 9.17 18.39 -3.58
N GLY A 19 7.96 18.05 -3.14
CA GLY A 19 7.14 17.08 -3.85
C GLY A 19 6.68 17.54 -5.23
N CYS A 20 6.30 18.82 -5.34
CA CYS A 20 5.98 19.44 -6.63
C CYS A 20 7.18 19.44 -7.59
N LEU A 21 8.39 19.72 -7.09
CA LEU A 21 9.60 19.82 -7.91
C LEU A 21 10.15 18.46 -8.36
N THR A 22 9.99 17.43 -7.55
CA THR A 22 10.57 16.10 -7.81
C THR A 22 9.60 15.12 -8.47
N GLY A 23 8.30 15.40 -8.44
CA GLY A 23 7.27 14.47 -8.88
C GLY A 23 7.05 13.28 -7.93
N ASN A 24 7.76 13.22 -6.81
CA ASN A 24 7.57 12.26 -5.74
C ASN A 24 6.89 12.95 -4.54
N PRO A 25 6.14 12.26 -3.68
CA PRO A 25 5.52 12.93 -2.54
C PRO A 25 6.57 13.45 -1.56
N GLY A 26 6.45 14.72 -1.17
CA GLY A 26 7.13 15.23 0.00
C GLY A 26 6.63 14.52 1.26
N VAL A 27 7.48 14.39 2.28
CA VAL A 27 7.10 13.78 3.56
C VAL A 27 7.30 14.79 4.67
N ALA A 28 6.25 15.06 5.43
CA ALA A 28 6.29 15.86 6.65
C ALA A 28 5.99 14.95 7.84
N LEU A 29 6.76 15.08 8.92
CA LEU A 29 6.57 14.32 10.16
C LEU A 29 6.25 15.30 11.29
N THR A 30 5.15 15.07 11.99
CA THR A 30 4.73 15.88 13.14
C THR A 30 4.37 15.00 14.34
N VAL A 31 4.25 15.63 15.51
CA VAL A 31 3.73 14.99 16.72
C VAL A 31 2.20 15.00 16.72
N SER A 32 1.60 14.50 17.79
CA SER A 32 0.16 14.51 18.03
C SER A 32 -0.42 15.93 18.20
N ALA A 33 -1.74 16.01 18.36
CA ALA A 33 -2.62 17.18 18.36
C ALA A 33 -2.00 18.54 18.01
N PRO A 34 -1.24 19.24 18.88
CA PRO A 34 -0.69 20.57 18.57
C PRO A 34 0.20 20.58 17.32
N GLY A 35 1.14 19.63 17.21
CA GLY A 35 2.05 19.57 16.06
C GLY A 35 1.31 19.17 14.77
N PHE A 36 0.36 18.25 14.89
CA PHE A 36 -0.56 17.89 13.81
C PHE A 36 -1.35 19.11 13.30
N LEU A 37 -1.96 19.90 14.20
CA LEU A 37 -2.77 21.07 13.83
C LEU A 37 -1.93 22.17 13.17
N ASN A 38 -0.69 22.39 13.63
CA ASN A 38 0.24 23.30 12.99
C ASN A 38 0.55 22.87 11.55
N GLY A 39 0.87 21.58 11.35
CA GLY A 39 1.14 21.00 10.03
C GLY A 39 -0.09 20.88 9.12
N LEU A 40 -1.29 20.78 9.70
CA LEU A 40 -2.55 20.64 8.94
C LEU A 40 -2.79 21.80 7.98
N THR A 41 -2.33 22.99 8.34
CA THR A 41 -2.40 24.19 7.48
C THR A 41 -1.60 24.01 6.19
N ALA A 42 -0.39 23.45 6.28
CA ALA A 42 0.44 23.10 5.14
C ALA A 42 -0.18 21.95 4.32
N LEU A 43 -0.77 20.95 4.98
CA LEU A 43 -1.48 19.87 4.30
C LEU A 43 -2.67 20.38 3.47
N ALA A 44 -3.45 21.31 4.02
CA ALA A 44 -4.55 21.96 3.33
C ALA A 44 -4.05 22.74 2.11
N GLN A 45 -2.97 23.52 2.28
CA GLN A 45 -2.34 24.28 1.20
C GLN A 45 -1.82 23.37 0.08
N ALA A 46 -1.13 22.28 0.41
CA ALA A 46 -0.66 21.29 -0.55
C ALA A 46 -1.81 20.66 -1.34
N THR A 47 -2.89 20.28 -0.66
CA THR A 47 -4.09 19.71 -1.31
C THR A 47 -4.75 20.69 -2.28
N LYS A 48 -4.86 21.97 -1.92
CA LYS A 48 -5.41 23.00 -2.81
C LYS A 48 -4.53 23.25 -4.01
N ASN A 49 -3.21 23.29 -3.82
CA ASN A 49 -2.23 23.60 -4.86
C ASN A 49 -1.82 22.42 -5.74
N CYS A 50 -2.40 21.23 -5.53
CA CYS A 50 -2.02 20.00 -6.21
C CYS A 50 -0.60 19.51 -5.92
N PHE A 51 -0.07 19.76 -4.73
CA PHE A 51 1.29 19.34 -4.41
C PHE A 51 1.23 17.98 -3.68
N PRO A 52 1.99 16.96 -4.15
CA PRO A 52 1.98 15.67 -3.51
C PRO A 52 2.73 15.75 -2.18
N LEU A 53 2.00 15.59 -1.08
CA LEU A 53 2.51 15.63 0.28
C LEU A 53 1.91 14.49 1.08
N ILE A 54 2.73 13.78 1.86
CA ILE A 54 2.30 12.84 2.88
C ILE A 54 2.68 13.43 4.23
N MET A 55 1.68 13.79 5.03
CA MET A 55 1.88 14.22 6.41
C MET A 55 1.66 13.02 7.33
N ILE A 56 2.70 12.66 8.06
CA ILE A 56 2.70 11.56 9.03
C ILE A 56 2.67 12.19 10.43
N SER A 57 1.73 11.78 11.27
CA SER A 57 1.70 12.22 12.67
C SER A 57 1.61 11.05 13.61
N GLY A 58 2.28 11.17 14.75
CA GLY A 58 1.98 10.33 15.91
C GLY A 58 0.59 10.65 16.47
N SER A 59 -0.13 9.66 16.99
CA SER A 59 -1.35 9.84 17.77
C SER A 59 -1.33 9.07 19.09
N SER A 60 -2.17 9.50 20.02
CA SER A 60 -2.32 8.91 21.34
C SER A 60 -3.21 7.66 21.33
N ASP A 61 -3.51 7.12 22.51
CA ASP A 61 -4.15 5.83 22.63
C ASP A 61 -5.63 5.88 22.23
N ARG A 62 -5.97 5.05 21.23
CA ARG A 62 -7.30 5.01 20.61
C ARG A 62 -8.43 4.82 21.63
N HIS A 63 -8.24 3.90 22.58
CA HIS A 63 -9.28 3.60 23.57
C HIS A 63 -9.60 4.76 24.51
N ILE A 64 -8.66 5.68 24.76
CA ILE A 64 -8.87 6.85 25.62
C ILE A 64 -9.52 7.98 24.80
N ILE A 65 -9.01 8.22 23.58
CA ILE A 65 -9.55 9.22 22.65
C ILE A 65 -11.00 8.91 22.29
N ASP A 66 -11.31 7.65 21.95
CA ASP A 66 -12.66 7.27 21.48
C ASP A 66 -13.71 7.30 22.60
N LEU A 67 -13.28 7.25 23.87
CA LEU A 67 -14.14 7.41 25.03
C LEU A 67 -14.21 8.86 25.54
N ASP A 68 -13.53 9.80 24.86
CA ASP A 68 -13.42 11.21 25.22
C ASP A 68 -12.98 11.42 26.69
N ARG A 69 -12.03 10.59 27.15
CA ARG A 69 -11.56 10.57 28.54
C ARG A 69 -10.41 11.54 28.84
N GLY A 70 -9.97 12.31 27.84
CA GLY A 70 -8.87 13.27 27.96
C GLY A 70 -7.49 12.60 28.01
N ASP A 71 -7.00 12.16 26.85
CA ASP A 71 -5.64 11.63 26.71
C ASP A 71 -4.58 12.73 26.52
N TYR A 72 -3.29 12.40 26.68
CA TYR A 72 -2.19 13.28 26.31
C TYR A 72 -2.29 13.64 24.84
N GLU A 73 -2.44 14.93 24.51
CA GLU A 73 -2.67 15.39 23.13
C GLU A 73 -3.82 14.65 22.43
N GLY A 74 -4.85 14.26 23.20
CA GLY A 74 -5.98 13.47 22.74
C GLY A 74 -6.84 14.21 21.72
N LEU A 75 -6.68 13.86 20.45
CA LEU A 75 -7.47 14.39 19.34
C LEU A 75 -7.71 13.28 18.32
N ASP A 76 -8.91 13.21 17.76
CA ASP A 76 -9.17 12.33 16.62
C ASP A 76 -8.65 12.94 15.31
N GLN A 77 -7.32 12.93 15.18
CA GLN A 77 -6.59 13.56 14.07
C GLN A 77 -7.03 13.02 12.70
N TYR A 78 -7.33 11.73 12.63
CA TYR A 78 -7.82 11.06 11.42
C TYR A 78 -9.08 11.74 10.88
N ASN A 79 -10.08 11.97 11.74
CA ASN A 79 -11.33 12.59 11.32
C ASN A 79 -11.16 14.09 11.08
N VAL A 80 -10.31 14.77 11.86
CA VAL A 80 -10.00 16.20 11.68
C VAL A 80 -9.29 16.47 10.35
N ALA A 81 -8.42 15.57 9.88
CA ALA A 81 -7.66 15.75 8.64
C ALA A 81 -8.51 15.59 7.36
N LYS A 82 -9.59 14.80 7.40
CA LYS A 82 -10.39 14.41 6.21
C LYS A 82 -10.81 15.58 5.31
N PRO A 83 -11.28 16.74 5.82
CA PRO A 83 -11.71 17.85 4.96
C PRO A 83 -10.55 18.54 4.21
N PHE A 84 -9.31 18.35 4.67
CA PHE A 84 -8.13 19.12 4.23
C PHE A 84 -7.16 18.31 3.38
N CYS A 85 -7.39 17.00 3.24
CA CYS A 85 -6.57 16.10 2.43
C CYS A 85 -7.46 15.27 1.50
N LYS A 86 -6.85 14.62 0.50
CA LYS A 86 -7.58 13.75 -0.41
C LYS A 86 -7.97 12.41 0.24
N ALA A 87 -7.12 11.93 1.14
CA ALA A 87 -7.40 10.79 1.97
C ALA A 87 -6.64 10.90 3.28
N ALA A 88 -7.28 10.42 4.35
CA ALA A 88 -6.65 10.14 5.62
C ALA A 88 -6.62 8.62 5.80
N TYR A 89 -5.51 8.11 6.32
CA TYR A 89 -5.34 6.71 6.71
C TYR A 89 -4.88 6.65 8.16
N ARG A 90 -5.31 5.63 8.89
CA ARG A 90 -4.82 5.28 10.21
C ARG A 90 -4.28 3.87 10.17
N VAL A 91 -3.15 3.63 10.84
CA VAL A 91 -2.52 2.31 10.92
C VAL A 91 -2.62 1.80 12.35
N ASP A 92 -3.58 0.92 12.62
CA ASP A 92 -3.78 0.35 13.95
C ASP A 92 -2.89 -0.88 14.23
N ARG A 93 -2.30 -1.46 13.18
CA ARG A 93 -1.48 -2.68 13.24
C ARG A 93 -0.17 -2.48 12.50
N ALA A 94 0.96 -2.82 13.12
CA ALA A 94 2.26 -2.64 12.49
C ALA A 94 2.45 -3.46 11.20
N GLN A 95 1.73 -4.58 11.05
CA GLN A 95 1.76 -5.39 9.81
C GLN A 95 1.23 -4.64 8.59
N ASP A 96 0.29 -3.70 8.78
CA ASP A 96 -0.38 -2.98 7.69
C ASP A 96 0.38 -1.71 7.26
N MET A 97 1.49 -1.38 7.94
CA MET A 97 2.26 -0.15 7.69
C MET A 97 2.78 -0.05 6.25
N GLY A 98 3.31 -1.14 5.70
CA GLY A 98 3.77 -1.15 4.30
C GLY A 98 2.64 -0.88 3.31
N LEU A 99 1.47 -1.49 3.53
CA LEU A 99 0.27 -1.28 2.73
C LEU A 99 -0.25 0.17 2.84
N ALA A 100 -0.26 0.72 4.06
CA ALA A 100 -0.70 2.08 4.31
C ALA A 100 0.20 3.12 3.61
N ILE A 101 1.53 2.94 3.68
CA ILE A 101 2.48 3.78 2.96
C ILE A 101 2.28 3.68 1.45
N ALA A 102 2.12 2.46 0.91
CA ALA A 102 1.88 2.25 -0.52
C ALA A 102 0.60 2.94 -1.00
N ARG A 103 -0.49 2.84 -0.22
CA ARG A 103 -1.75 3.55 -0.48
C ARG A 103 -1.57 5.05 -0.38
N ALA A 104 -0.83 5.54 0.61
CA ALA A 104 -0.58 6.97 0.77
C ALA A 104 0.17 7.56 -0.43
N VAL A 105 1.27 6.92 -0.85
CA VAL A 105 2.06 7.31 -2.03
C VAL A 105 1.19 7.28 -3.29
N ARG A 106 0.45 6.18 -3.51
CA ARG A 106 -0.43 6.07 -4.68
C ARG A 106 -1.50 7.16 -4.67
N THR A 107 -2.12 7.43 -3.53
CA THR A 107 -3.18 8.44 -3.40
C THR A 107 -2.65 9.85 -3.63
N ALA A 108 -1.46 10.15 -3.12
CA ALA A 108 -0.80 11.46 -3.26
C ALA A 108 -0.41 11.75 -4.72
N LEU A 109 -0.05 10.74 -5.50
CA LEU A 109 0.43 10.91 -6.89
C LEU A 109 -0.65 10.68 -7.96
N SER A 110 -1.61 9.79 -7.74
CA SER A 110 -2.57 9.41 -8.79
C SER A 110 -3.65 10.47 -9.00
N GLY A 111 -4.09 10.66 -10.25
CA GLY A 111 -5.10 11.69 -10.57
C GLY A 111 -4.56 13.10 -10.31
N ARG A 112 -5.35 13.96 -9.65
CA ARG A 112 -4.85 15.25 -9.14
C ARG A 112 -3.93 14.97 -7.95
N PRO A 113 -2.62 15.32 -8.02
CA PRO A 113 -1.73 15.15 -6.88
C PRO A 113 -2.21 16.00 -5.70
N SER A 114 -1.97 15.56 -4.47
CA SER A 114 -2.52 16.24 -3.30
C SER A 114 -1.85 15.83 -1.99
N GLY A 115 -2.23 16.51 -0.91
CA GLY A 115 -1.97 16.08 0.46
C GLY A 115 -2.71 14.79 0.82
N VAL A 116 -2.03 13.92 1.56
CA VAL A 116 -2.52 12.71 2.20
C VAL A 116 -2.08 12.71 3.66
N TYR A 117 -2.97 12.30 4.56
CA TYR A 117 -2.68 12.18 5.97
C TYR A 117 -2.49 10.71 6.39
N LEU A 118 -1.46 10.44 7.19
CA LEU A 118 -1.18 9.13 7.77
C LEU A 118 -1.04 9.25 9.28
N ASP A 119 -2.02 8.72 10.01
CA ASP A 119 -2.08 8.69 11.47
C ASP A 119 -1.44 7.40 12.00
N LEU A 120 -0.44 7.55 12.88
CA LEU A 120 0.31 6.46 13.49
C LEU A 120 0.15 6.49 15.03
N PRO A 121 -0.78 5.71 15.60
CA PRO A 121 -0.92 5.57 17.05
C PRO A 121 0.37 5.09 17.71
N ALA A 122 0.67 5.60 18.90
CA ALA A 122 1.88 5.26 19.67
C ALA A 122 2.01 3.74 19.90
N ALA A 123 0.89 3.06 20.16
CA ALA A 123 0.84 1.61 20.27
C ALA A 123 1.32 0.90 18.99
N THR A 124 0.95 1.39 17.81
CA THR A 124 1.37 0.82 16.52
C THR A 124 2.87 1.00 16.29
N VAL A 125 3.42 2.17 16.65
CA VAL A 125 4.84 2.48 16.45
C VAL A 125 5.74 1.62 17.33
N THR A 126 5.26 1.24 18.51
CA THR A 126 5.99 0.42 19.48
C THR A 126 5.75 -1.08 19.30
N ASP A 127 4.77 -1.48 18.49
CA ASP A 127 4.49 -2.88 18.17
C ASP A 127 5.66 -3.51 17.40
N THR A 128 6.08 -4.70 17.84
CA THR A 128 7.18 -5.43 17.22
C THR A 128 6.62 -6.57 16.40
N VAL A 129 6.87 -6.54 15.10
CA VAL A 129 6.49 -7.61 14.18
C VAL A 129 7.76 -8.25 13.65
N ALA A 130 7.79 -9.59 13.59
CA ALA A 130 8.81 -10.29 12.82
C ALA A 130 8.81 -9.72 11.39
N GLN A 131 9.91 -9.09 10.99
CA GLN A 131 10.03 -8.45 9.70
C GLN A 131 9.99 -9.52 8.60
N LYS A 132 8.82 -9.73 8.00
CA LYS A 132 8.71 -10.55 6.79
C LYS A 132 9.19 -9.68 5.63
N SER A 133 10.47 -9.83 5.28
CA SER A 133 11.12 -9.11 4.17
C SER A 133 10.67 -9.65 2.81
N ASP A 134 9.37 -9.73 2.56
CA ASP A 134 8.90 -9.96 1.20
C ASP A 134 8.87 -8.59 0.51
N ALA A 135 9.71 -8.42 -0.51
CA ALA A 135 9.79 -7.18 -1.30
C ALA A 135 8.47 -6.82 -2.02
N ASN A 136 7.51 -7.75 -2.01
CA ASN A 136 6.25 -7.65 -2.73
C ASN A 136 5.11 -7.32 -1.76
N ILE A 137 4.47 -6.16 -1.97
CA ILE A 137 3.44 -5.59 -1.08
C ILE A 137 2.14 -6.42 -1.10
N TYR A 138 1.88 -7.14 -2.19
CA TYR A 138 0.71 -7.99 -2.35
C TYR A 138 1.12 -9.37 -2.83
N LYS A 139 0.50 -10.40 -2.25
CA LYS A 139 0.59 -11.78 -2.74
C LYS A 139 -0.75 -12.17 -3.35
N VAL A 140 -0.74 -12.61 -4.60
CA VAL A 140 -1.97 -12.93 -5.36
C VAL A 140 -1.90 -14.39 -5.78
N VAL A 141 -2.94 -15.14 -5.44
CA VAL A 141 -3.12 -16.50 -5.93
C VAL A 141 -4.04 -16.46 -7.14
N ASP A 142 -3.50 -16.78 -8.32
CA ASP A 142 -4.21 -16.77 -9.59
C ASP A 142 -4.75 -18.15 -9.94
N TRP A 143 -6.06 -18.32 -9.84
CA TRP A 143 -6.79 -19.55 -10.18
C TRP A 143 -7.35 -19.57 -11.60
N THR A 144 -7.13 -18.48 -12.34
CA THR A 144 -7.79 -18.27 -13.62
C THR A 144 -7.04 -18.96 -14.75
N GLN A 145 -7.74 -19.18 -15.86
CA GLN A 145 -7.21 -19.88 -17.03
C GLN A 145 -7.43 -19.05 -18.29
N VAL A 146 -6.68 -19.42 -19.34
CA VAL A 146 -6.84 -18.87 -20.69
C VAL A 146 -6.39 -17.41 -20.79
N GLN A 147 -7.31 -16.43 -20.76
CA GLN A 147 -6.98 -15.06 -21.15
C GLN A 147 -7.33 -14.00 -20.11
N SER A 148 -8.61 -13.80 -19.83
CA SER A 148 -9.07 -12.60 -19.10
C SER A 148 -8.52 -12.53 -17.69
N GLY A 149 -8.60 -13.64 -16.96
CA GLY A 149 -8.02 -13.70 -15.62
C GLY A 149 -6.49 -13.60 -15.61
N PRO A 150 -5.76 -14.39 -16.43
CA PRO A 150 -4.31 -14.28 -16.50
C PRO A 150 -3.82 -12.89 -16.93
N SER A 151 -4.55 -12.18 -17.81
CA SER A 151 -4.19 -10.81 -18.19
C SER A 151 -4.33 -9.81 -17.03
N CYS A 152 -5.33 -10.00 -16.16
CA CYS A 152 -5.53 -9.14 -14.99
C CYS A 152 -4.42 -9.34 -13.96
N THR A 153 -4.08 -10.59 -13.65
CA THR A 153 -3.02 -10.93 -12.68
C THR A 153 -1.63 -10.64 -13.24
N GLN A 154 -1.45 -10.62 -14.56
CA GLN A 154 -0.22 -10.15 -15.20
C GLN A 154 0.06 -8.67 -14.92
N LEU A 155 -0.96 -7.81 -15.03
CA LEU A 155 -0.83 -6.40 -14.68
C LEU A 155 -0.43 -6.24 -13.21
N LEU A 156 -1.01 -7.04 -12.31
CA LEU A 156 -0.63 -7.02 -10.89
C LEU A 156 0.82 -7.47 -10.68
N ALA A 157 1.28 -8.50 -11.40
CA ALA A 157 2.67 -8.95 -11.34
C ALA A 157 3.65 -7.88 -11.83
N TRP A 158 3.33 -7.17 -12.92
CA TRP A 158 4.13 -6.04 -13.39
C TRP A 158 4.12 -4.84 -12.44
N LEU A 159 3.06 -4.67 -11.66
CA LEU A 159 2.96 -3.64 -10.61
C LEU A 159 3.61 -4.07 -9.29
N GLY A 160 4.32 -5.21 -9.24
CA GLY A 160 5.11 -5.64 -8.10
C GLY A 160 4.40 -6.58 -7.12
N ALA A 161 3.26 -7.18 -7.51
CA ALA A 161 2.66 -8.26 -6.71
C ALA A 161 3.42 -9.58 -6.90
N ASP A 162 3.56 -10.37 -5.83
CA ASP A 162 3.99 -11.77 -5.90
C ASP A 162 2.81 -12.63 -6.37
N VAL A 163 2.72 -12.87 -7.67
CA VAL A 163 1.63 -13.63 -8.26
C VAL A 163 2.03 -15.10 -8.40
N ILE A 164 1.26 -15.98 -7.78
CA ILE A 164 1.39 -17.44 -7.87
C ILE A 164 0.18 -17.97 -8.64
N LYS A 165 0.41 -18.44 -9.86
CA LYS A 165 -0.59 -19.15 -10.65
C LYS A 165 -0.72 -20.58 -10.17
N ILE A 166 -1.97 -21.01 -9.95
CA ILE A 166 -2.31 -22.38 -9.61
C ILE A 166 -2.86 -23.08 -10.84
N GLU A 167 -2.20 -24.17 -11.21
CA GLU A 167 -2.54 -24.96 -12.39
C GLU A 167 -3.00 -26.37 -12.03
N ARG A 168 -3.66 -27.03 -12.98
CA ARG A 168 -4.07 -28.43 -12.83
C ARG A 168 -2.84 -29.34 -12.86
N ILE A 169 -2.85 -30.38 -12.01
CA ILE A 169 -1.82 -31.43 -12.05
C ILE A 169 -1.83 -32.09 -13.44
N ASN A 170 -0.63 -32.42 -13.94
CA ASN A 170 -0.33 -33.08 -15.22
C ASN A 170 -0.63 -32.25 -16.49
N THR A 171 -1.75 -31.53 -16.55
CA THR A 171 -2.15 -30.81 -17.77
C THR A 171 -1.74 -29.34 -17.77
N GLY A 172 -1.62 -28.71 -16.60
CA GLY A 172 -1.39 -27.28 -16.48
C GLY A 172 -2.60 -26.43 -16.93
N ASP A 173 -2.35 -25.17 -17.24
CA ASP A 173 -3.27 -24.29 -17.97
C ASP A 173 -3.45 -24.77 -19.42
N PRO A 174 -4.70 -24.80 -19.97
CA PRO A 174 -4.95 -25.18 -21.36
C PRO A 174 -4.02 -24.48 -22.37
N THR A 175 -3.74 -23.20 -22.13
CA THR A 175 -2.94 -22.38 -23.04
C THR A 175 -1.51 -22.86 -23.19
N ARG A 176 -0.98 -23.69 -22.28
CA ARG A 176 0.37 -24.26 -22.43
C ARG A 176 0.55 -25.05 -23.73
N ASN A 177 -0.52 -25.69 -24.21
CA ASN A 177 -0.51 -26.57 -25.38
C ASN A 177 -1.36 -26.02 -26.54
N GLU A 178 -2.08 -24.91 -26.35
CA GLU A 178 -2.84 -24.27 -27.42
C GLU A 178 -1.94 -23.34 -28.23
N LEU A 179 -2.17 -23.27 -29.56
CA LEU A 179 -1.48 -22.34 -30.46
C LEU A 179 0.05 -22.47 -30.42
N LEU A 180 0.55 -23.70 -30.31
CA LEU A 180 1.99 -23.99 -30.33
C LEU A 180 2.60 -23.63 -31.68
N ASP A 181 3.55 -22.70 -31.65
CA ASP A 181 4.41 -22.31 -32.75
C ASP A 181 5.60 -23.26 -32.91
N ILE A 182 6.09 -23.81 -31.78
CA ILE A 182 7.21 -24.76 -31.73
C ILE A 182 6.75 -26.03 -31.02
N GLN A 183 7.00 -27.18 -31.65
CA GLN A 183 6.67 -28.49 -31.10
C GLN A 183 7.52 -28.78 -29.86
N ASP A 184 6.91 -29.33 -28.80
CA ASP A 184 7.51 -29.59 -27.49
C ASP A 184 7.99 -28.34 -26.71
N SER A 185 7.55 -27.14 -27.11
CA SER A 185 7.73 -25.89 -26.35
C SER A 185 6.48 -25.52 -25.56
N TRP A 186 6.59 -24.54 -24.65
CA TRP A 186 5.42 -23.83 -24.14
C TRP A 186 4.95 -22.82 -25.17
N SER A 187 3.63 -22.68 -25.30
CA SER A 187 3.08 -21.72 -26.24
C SER A 187 3.49 -20.28 -25.90
N LEU A 188 3.73 -19.49 -26.94
CA LEU A 188 3.95 -18.06 -26.81
C LEU A 188 2.78 -17.39 -26.08
N TYR A 189 1.56 -17.89 -26.28
CA TYR A 189 0.36 -17.38 -25.64
C TYR A 189 0.40 -17.54 -24.12
N TYR A 190 0.80 -18.71 -23.63
CA TYR A 190 0.97 -18.96 -22.20
C TYR A 190 2.10 -18.10 -21.62
N LEU A 191 3.24 -18.07 -22.29
CA LEU A 191 4.42 -17.29 -21.86
C LEU A 191 4.10 -15.80 -21.75
N GLN A 192 3.39 -15.25 -22.73
CA GLN A 192 3.03 -13.84 -22.76
C GLN A 192 2.15 -13.48 -21.58
N LEU A 193 1.10 -14.25 -21.26
CA LEU A 193 0.14 -13.90 -20.21
C LEU A 193 0.60 -14.25 -18.79
N ASN A 194 1.65 -15.06 -18.65
CA ASN A 194 2.14 -15.52 -17.35
C ASN A 194 3.58 -15.07 -17.05
N ALA A 195 4.12 -14.16 -17.87
CA ALA A 195 5.36 -13.47 -17.58
C ALA A 195 5.31 -12.79 -16.20
N ASN A 196 6.43 -12.84 -15.47
CA ASN A 196 6.57 -12.29 -14.12
C ASN A 196 5.71 -12.98 -13.03
N LYS A 197 5.11 -14.15 -13.31
CA LYS A 197 4.40 -14.97 -12.33
C LYS A 197 5.19 -16.22 -11.98
N LYS A 198 5.02 -16.70 -10.74
CA LYS A 198 5.39 -18.08 -10.36
C LYS A 198 4.23 -19.00 -10.70
N SER A 199 4.52 -20.26 -11.04
CA SER A 199 3.47 -21.25 -11.29
C SER A 199 3.67 -22.51 -10.47
N LEU A 200 2.59 -23.04 -9.91
CA LEU A 200 2.55 -24.27 -9.13
C LEU A 200 1.34 -25.11 -9.57
N THR A 201 1.48 -26.43 -9.58
CA THR A 201 0.33 -27.32 -9.73
C THR A 201 -0.21 -27.71 -8.36
N LEU A 202 -1.54 -27.71 -8.19
CA LEU A 202 -2.17 -28.10 -6.92
C LEU A 202 -3.49 -28.84 -7.17
N ASN A 203 -3.70 -29.95 -6.49
CA ASN A 203 -4.97 -30.68 -6.54
C ASN A 203 -5.87 -30.29 -5.36
N ILE A 204 -6.79 -29.38 -5.60
CA ILE A 204 -7.77 -28.92 -4.59
C ILE A 204 -8.85 -29.95 -4.23
N LYS A 205 -8.88 -31.12 -4.89
CA LYS A 205 -9.83 -32.18 -4.56
C LYS A 205 -9.37 -33.02 -3.37
N THR A 206 -8.08 -33.01 -3.04
CA THR A 206 -7.53 -33.72 -1.88
C THR A 206 -7.64 -32.86 -0.63
N ASP A 207 -7.75 -33.49 0.54
CA ASP A 207 -7.80 -32.75 1.81
C ASP A 207 -6.49 -32.04 2.14
N GLU A 208 -5.37 -32.53 1.62
CA GLU A 208 -4.08 -31.84 1.66
C GLU A 208 -4.10 -30.56 0.81
N GLY A 209 -4.59 -30.63 -0.44
CA GLY A 209 -4.66 -29.46 -1.32
C GLY A 209 -5.60 -28.38 -0.77
N LYS A 210 -6.73 -28.77 -0.17
CA LYS A 210 -7.63 -27.83 0.51
C LYS A 210 -6.96 -27.13 1.69
N ARG A 211 -6.21 -27.87 2.52
CA ARG A 211 -5.48 -27.31 3.68
C ARG A 211 -4.45 -26.27 3.25
N LEU A 212 -3.68 -26.56 2.19
CA LEU A 212 -2.67 -25.65 1.64
C LEU A 212 -3.26 -24.33 1.10
N CYS A 213 -4.55 -24.29 0.76
CA CYS A 213 -5.22 -23.06 0.32
C CYS A 213 -5.72 -22.16 1.46
N THR A 214 -5.77 -22.66 2.69
CA THR A 214 -6.37 -21.96 3.84
C THR A 214 -5.36 -21.40 4.85
N THR A 215 -4.09 -21.77 4.72
CA THR A 215 -2.96 -21.29 5.55
C THR A 215 -2.18 -20.19 4.84
#